data_AF-A0A949HTE3-F1
#
_entry.id   AF-A0A949HTE3-F1
#
_cell.length_a   1.000
_cell.length_b   1.000
_cell.length_c   1.000
_cell.angle_alpha   90.00
_cell.angle_beta   90.00
_cell.angle_gamma   90.00
#
_symmetry.space_group_name_H-M   'P 1'
#
loop_
_entity.id
_entity.type
_entity.pdbx_description
1 polymer ?
#
loop_
_entity_poly.entity_id
_entity_poly.type
_entity_poly.pdbx_seq_one_letter_code
_entity_poly.pdbx_strand_id
1 'polypeptide(L)'
;MKTSKEWLAQNNYEDVLKKIHAVEQGWKRKGTGTRRDWWEVLAGNQNGSPKKIEGKKFPVLSAARKRKGWPVTNDCLCLNPNEEAPSVVPQIRWEKCKAHSHKMGKKTI
;
A
#
# COMPACT_ATOMS: atom_id res chain seq x y z
N MET A 1 -6.28 1.19 14.89
CA MET A 1 -6.04 1.33 13.44
C MET A 1 -5.74 -0.05 12.88
N LYS A 2 -6.49 -0.54 11.90
CA LYS A 2 -6.27 -1.91 11.38
C LYS A 2 -5.03 -1.92 10.48
N THR A 3 -4.13 -2.87 10.70
CA THR A 3 -3.02 -3.15 9.79
C THR A 3 -3.55 -3.67 8.46
N SER A 4 -2.72 -3.63 7.42
CA SER A 4 -3.07 -4.22 6.11
C SER A 4 -3.49 -5.68 6.23
N LYS A 5 -2.78 -6.48 7.05
CA LYS A 5 -3.06 -7.91 7.23
C LYS A 5 -4.42 -8.15 7.91
N GLU A 6 -4.74 -7.39 8.96
CA GLU A 6 -6.05 -7.50 9.63
C GLU A 6 -7.19 -7.13 8.70
N TRP A 7 -7.02 -6.09 7.87
CA TRP A 7 -8.04 -5.71 6.89
C TRP A 7 -8.25 -6.79 5.83
N LEU A 8 -7.17 -7.40 5.32
CA LEU A 8 -7.26 -8.50 4.36
C LEU A 8 -8.00 -9.71 4.93
N ALA A 9 -7.76 -10.04 6.21
CA ALA A 9 -8.41 -11.17 6.87
C ALA A 9 -9.91 -10.96 6.99
N GLN A 10 -10.33 -9.74 7.33
CA GLN A 10 -11.75 -9.39 7.48
C GLN A 10 -12.52 -9.34 6.15
N ASN A 11 -11.81 -9.09 5.04
CA ASN A 11 -12.41 -9.00 3.71
C ASN A 11 -12.15 -10.27 2.87
N ASN A 12 -11.83 -11.41 3.51
CA ASN A 12 -11.66 -12.72 2.87
C ASN A 12 -10.54 -12.79 1.81
N TYR A 13 -9.49 -11.96 1.91
CA TYR A 13 -8.32 -12.00 1.03
C TYR A 13 -7.27 -13.02 1.51
N GLU A 14 -7.68 -14.27 1.72
CA GLU A 14 -6.80 -15.31 2.28
C GLU A 14 -5.60 -15.65 1.38
N ASP A 15 -5.77 -15.67 0.06
CA ASP A 15 -4.67 -15.93 -0.88
C ASP A 15 -3.59 -14.84 -0.80
N VAL A 16 -4.01 -13.58 -0.69
CA VAL A 16 -3.10 -12.43 -0.57
C VAL A 16 -2.35 -12.52 0.76
N LEU A 17 -3.04 -12.86 1.85
CA LEU A 17 -2.41 -13.08 3.16
C LEU A 17 -1.37 -14.19 3.12
N LYS A 18 -1.70 -15.34 2.52
CA LYS A 18 -0.76 -16.46 2.35
C LYS A 18 0.51 -16.01 1.63
N LYS A 19 0.37 -15.21 0.56
CA LYS A 19 1.52 -14.64 -0.18
C LYS A 19 2.36 -13.72 0.70
N ILE A 20 1.72 -12.83 1.48
CA ILE A 20 2.41 -11.93 2.42
C ILE A 20 3.20 -12.73 3.46
N HIS A 21 2.54 -13.66 4.15
CA HIS A 21 3.18 -14.48 5.17
C HIS A 21 4.33 -15.30 4.62
N ALA A 22 4.18 -15.86 3.42
CA ALA A 22 5.25 -16.62 2.79
C ALA A 22 6.46 -15.73 2.40
N VAL A 23 6.27 -14.44 2.15
CA VAL A 23 7.38 -13.48 1.95
C VAL A 23 8.03 -13.13 3.29
N GLU A 24 7.23 -12.79 4.31
CA GLU A 24 7.74 -12.44 5.65
C GLU A 24 8.53 -13.60 6.27
N GLN A 25 8.05 -14.84 6.13
CA GLN A 25 8.78 -16.04 6.56
C GLN A 25 10.09 -16.22 5.78
N GLY A 26 10.10 -15.93 4.48
CA GLY A 26 11.31 -15.95 3.67
C GLY A 26 12.36 -14.97 4.19
N TRP A 27 11.96 -13.74 4.52
CA TRP A 27 12.85 -12.75 5.13
C TRP A 27 13.35 -13.19 6.50
N LYS A 28 12.48 -13.74 7.35
CA LYS A 28 12.87 -14.28 8.66
C LYS A 28 13.94 -15.37 8.54
N ARG A 29 13.78 -16.30 7.59
CA ARG A 29 14.75 -17.38 7.33
C ARG A 29 16.09 -16.86 6.83
N LYS A 30 16.10 -15.78 6.05
CA LYS A 30 17.31 -15.10 5.56
C LYS A 30 17.97 -14.18 6.59
N GLY A 31 17.34 -13.99 7.76
CA GLY A 31 17.79 -13.00 8.75
C GLY A 31 17.61 -11.54 8.29
N THR A 32 16.79 -11.29 7.27
CA THR A 32 16.58 -9.94 6.73
C THR A 32 15.43 -9.24 7.47
N GLY A 33 15.73 -8.16 8.18
CA GLY A 33 14.74 -7.32 8.87
C GLY A 33 14.00 -6.34 7.95
N THR A 34 13.48 -6.79 6.80
CA THR A 34 12.77 -5.90 5.88
C THR A 34 11.37 -5.59 6.39
N ARG A 35 11.09 -4.32 6.69
CA ARG A 35 9.74 -3.81 6.88
C ARG A 35 9.22 -3.25 5.56
N ARG A 36 8.02 -3.67 5.16
CA ARG A 36 7.37 -3.20 3.93
C ARG A 36 5.99 -2.65 4.25
N ASP A 37 5.62 -1.56 3.60
CA ASP A 37 4.22 -1.14 3.56
C ASP A 37 3.48 -2.01 2.54
N TRP A 38 2.65 -2.91 3.05
CA TRP A 38 1.88 -3.81 2.18
C TRP A 38 0.77 -3.09 1.43
N TRP A 39 0.24 -1.97 1.93
CA TRP A 39 -0.73 -1.18 1.16
C TRP A 39 -0.11 -0.60 -0.11
N GLU A 40 1.15 -0.17 -0.02
CA GLU A 40 1.92 0.30 -1.18
C GLU A 40 2.23 -0.83 -2.19
N VAL A 41 2.40 -2.07 -1.70
CA VAL A 41 2.58 -3.23 -2.58
C VAL A 41 1.27 -3.57 -3.29
N LEU A 42 0.16 -3.57 -2.54
CA LEU A 42 -1.18 -3.93 -3.02
C LEU A 42 -1.82 -2.84 -3.88
N ALA A 43 -1.38 -1.58 -3.79
CA ALA A 43 -1.76 -0.53 -4.74
C ALA A 43 -1.11 -0.73 -6.13
N GLY A 44 -0.10 -1.61 -6.21
CA GLY A 44 0.66 -1.87 -7.43
C GLY A 44 1.54 -0.70 -7.84
N ASN A 45 1.84 -0.64 -9.14
CA ASN A 45 2.49 0.49 -9.78
C ASN A 45 1.46 1.56 -10.16
N GLN A 46 1.94 2.76 -10.49
CA GLN A 46 1.08 3.88 -10.91
C GLN A 46 0.17 3.47 -12.08
N ASN A 47 0.72 2.71 -13.03
CA ASN A 47 0.01 2.20 -14.22
C ASN A 47 -1.00 1.06 -13.94
N GLY A 48 -1.18 0.63 -12.68
CA GLY A 48 -2.08 -0.49 -12.34
C GLY A 48 -1.43 -1.87 -12.40
N SER A 49 -0.14 -1.97 -12.72
CA SER A 49 0.53 -3.26 -12.81
C SER A 49 0.82 -3.86 -11.41
N PRO A 50 0.61 -5.18 -11.24
CA PRO A 50 1.03 -5.95 -10.07
C PRO A 50 2.52 -5.79 -9.73
N LYS A 51 2.85 -5.74 -8.44
CA LYS A 51 4.24 -5.78 -7.96
C LYS A 51 4.72 -7.21 -7.73
N LYS A 52 6.01 -7.45 -7.93
CA LYS A 52 6.67 -8.73 -7.66
C LYS A 52 7.67 -8.58 -6.50
N ILE A 53 7.51 -9.37 -5.45
CA ILE A 53 8.39 -9.37 -4.26
C ILE A 53 8.85 -10.79 -4.00
N GLU A 54 10.16 -11.02 -3.88
CA GLU A 54 10.75 -12.37 -3.66
C GLU A 54 10.21 -13.42 -4.66
N GLY A 55 10.09 -13.04 -5.94
CA GLY A 55 9.54 -13.94 -6.97
C GLY A 55 8.00 -14.03 -7.01
N LYS A 56 7.29 -13.55 -6.00
CA LYS A 56 5.82 -13.66 -5.87
C LYS A 56 5.13 -12.41 -6.42
N LYS A 57 4.18 -12.60 -7.34
CA LYS A 57 3.35 -11.53 -7.89
C LYS A 57 2.16 -11.27 -6.95
N PHE A 58 1.98 -10.01 -6.56
CA PHE A 58 0.89 -9.57 -5.70
C PHE A 58 -0.21 -8.91 -6.53
N PRO A 59 -1.48 -9.30 -6.35
CA PRO A 59 -2.57 -8.65 -7.06
C PRO A 59 -2.69 -7.18 -6.64
N VAL A 60 -3.25 -6.37 -7.54
CA VAL A 60 -3.55 -4.98 -7.25
C VAL A 60 -4.96 -4.90 -6.69
N LEU A 61 -5.13 -4.32 -5.50
CA LEU A 61 -6.45 -4.17 -4.87
C LEU A 61 -7.06 -2.81 -5.19
N SER A 62 -8.34 -2.80 -5.55
CA SER A 62 -9.09 -1.57 -5.81
C SER A 62 -9.08 -0.65 -4.57
N ALA A 63 -9.31 -1.21 -3.39
CA ALA A 63 -9.31 -0.52 -2.11
C ALA A 63 -7.95 0.12 -1.78
N ALA A 64 -6.85 -0.57 -2.09
CA ALA A 64 -5.50 -0.03 -1.87
C ALA A 64 -5.19 1.15 -2.81
N ARG A 65 -5.67 1.12 -4.06
CA ARG A 65 -5.53 2.24 -5.00
C ARG A 65 -6.37 3.44 -4.57
N LYS A 66 -7.65 3.21 -4.22
CA LYS A 66 -8.54 4.26 -3.67
C LYS A 66 -7.90 4.93 -2.45
N ARG A 67 -7.37 4.14 -1.51
CA ARG A 67 -6.66 4.63 -0.31
C ARG A 67 -5.47 5.52 -0.64
N LYS A 68 -4.75 5.21 -1.72
CA LYS A 68 -3.61 5.99 -2.22
C LYS A 68 -4.02 7.23 -3.03
N GLY A 69 -5.28 7.34 -3.42
CA GLY A 69 -5.78 8.38 -4.32
C GLY A 69 -5.47 8.10 -5.79
N TRP A 70 -5.25 6.83 -6.17
CA TRP A 70 -5.01 6.43 -7.55
C TRP A 70 -6.28 5.90 -8.22
N PRO A 71 -6.45 6.12 -9.55
CA PRO A 71 -7.62 5.60 -10.27
C PRO A 71 -7.59 4.08 -10.27
N VAL A 72 -8.74 3.45 -10.02
CA VAL A 72 -8.90 1.99 -10.10
C VAL A 72 -8.73 1.56 -11.56
N THR A 73 -7.97 0.49 -11.80
CA THR A 73 -7.76 -0.10 -13.12
C THR A 73 -8.58 -1.37 -13.29
N ASN A 74 -8.88 -1.76 -14.53
CA ASN A 74 -9.75 -2.92 -14.82
C ASN A 74 -9.22 -4.24 -14.19
N ASP A 75 -7.90 -4.41 -14.11
CA ASP A 75 -7.28 -5.61 -13.54
C ASP A 75 -7.19 -5.62 -12.00
N CYS A 76 -7.87 -4.70 -11.33
CA CYS A 76 -7.88 -4.66 -9.87
C CYS A 76 -8.76 -5.78 -9.30
N LEU A 77 -8.19 -6.53 -8.36
CA LEU A 77 -8.94 -7.45 -7.53
C LEU A 77 -9.83 -6.66 -6.57
N CYS A 78 -11.11 -7.01 -6.55
CA CYS A 78 -12.14 -6.43 -5.70
C CYS A 78 -13.13 -7.56 -5.39
N LEU A 79 -13.15 -8.04 -4.15
CA LEU A 79 -14.07 -9.11 -3.73
C LEU A 79 -15.44 -8.56 -3.33
N ASN A 80 -15.49 -7.31 -2.87
CA ASN A 80 -16.73 -6.64 -2.50
C ASN A 80 -16.70 -5.18 -2.99
N PRO A 81 -17.68 -4.71 -3.78
CA PRO A 81 -17.71 -3.34 -4.29
C PRO A 81 -17.82 -2.27 -3.20
N ASN A 82 -18.37 -2.62 -2.03
CA ASN A 82 -18.56 -1.72 -0.89
C ASN A 82 -17.40 -1.78 0.13
N GLU A 83 -16.27 -2.42 -0.22
CA GLU A 83 -15.12 -2.50 0.67
C GLU A 83 -14.40 -1.14 0.77
N GLU A 84 -14.22 -0.66 1.98
CA GLU A 84 -13.47 0.57 2.27
C GLU A 84 -12.20 0.27 3.08
N ALA A 85 -11.07 0.75 2.57
CA ALA A 85 -9.81 0.66 3.28
C ALA A 85 -9.75 1.69 4.43
N PRO A 86 -9.09 1.38 5.55
CA PRO A 86 -8.95 2.33 6.64
C PRO A 86 -8.17 3.57 6.18
N SER A 87 -8.60 4.74 6.66
CA SER A 87 -7.97 6.03 6.35
C SER A 87 -6.48 6.04 6.71
N VAL A 88 -5.69 6.81 5.97
CA VAL A 88 -4.27 7.03 6.27
C VAL A 88 -4.18 8.12 7.34
N VAL A 89 -3.65 7.80 8.51
CA VAL A 89 -3.39 8.81 9.56
C VAL A 89 -2.11 9.57 9.18
N PRO A 90 -2.15 10.88 8.97
CA PRO A 90 -0.96 11.66 8.66
C PRO A 90 -0.01 11.68 9.87
N GLN A 91 1.29 11.58 9.60
CA GLN A 91 2.30 11.76 10.63
C GLN A 91 2.63 13.25 10.78
N ILE A 92 2.24 13.84 11.91
CA ILE A 92 2.41 15.27 12.27
C ILE A 92 3.84 15.78 12.01
N ARG A 93 4.85 14.93 12.22
CA ARG A 93 6.28 15.29 12.05
C ARG A 93 6.62 15.74 10.62
N TRP A 94 5.99 15.16 9.60
CA TRP A 94 6.29 15.45 8.19
C TRP A 94 5.43 16.58 7.61
N GLU A 95 4.30 16.91 8.24
CA GLU A 95 3.48 18.06 7.85
C GLU A 95 4.21 19.38 8.10
N LYS A 96 4.98 19.48 9.21
CA LYS A 96 5.79 20.65 9.53
C LYS A 96 6.88 20.93 8.48
N CYS A 97 7.44 19.90 7.84
CA CYS A 97 8.45 20.07 6.79
C CYS A 97 7.87 20.58 5.46
N LYS A 98 6.63 20.20 5.10
CA LYS A 98 5.98 20.70 3.87
C LYS A 98 5.70 22.20 3.93
N ALA A 99 5.34 22.71 5.10
CA ALA A 99 5.10 24.15 5.31
C ALA A 99 6.35 25.01 5.08
N HIS A 100 7.55 24.48 5.36
CA HIS A 100 8.81 25.21 5.17
C HIS A 100 9.28 25.27 3.71
N SER A 101 8.87 24.33 2.86
CA SER A 101 9.33 24.24 1.47
C SER A 101 8.63 25.21 0.51
N HIS A 102 7.47 25.77 0.86
CA HIS A 102 6.71 26.68 -0.01
C HIS A 102 7.13 28.16 0.08
N LYS A 103 8.11 28.52 0.93
CA LYS A 103 8.52 29.92 1.16
C LYS A 103 9.73 30.40 0.35
N MET A 104 10.18 29.66 -0.68
CA MET A 104 11.28 30.10 -1.55
C MET A 104 10.83 30.05 -3.01
N GLY A 105 10.31 31.16 -3.53
CA GLY A 105 9.99 31.26 -4.95
C GLY A 105 8.96 32.30 -5.34
N LYS A 106 9.13 33.57 -4.93
CA LYS A 106 8.58 34.71 -5.67
C LYS A 106 9.60 35.85 -5.63
N LYS A 107 10.56 35.82 -6.56
CA LYS A 107 11.35 36.99 -6.93
C LYS A 107 10.77 37.48 -8.25
N THR A 108 9.83 38.40 -8.16
CA THR A 108 9.26 39.11 -9.31
C THR A 108 10.36 40.04 -9.86
N ILE A 109 10.57 40.00 -11.17
CA ILE A 109 11.43 40.93 -11.93
C ILE A 109 10.67 42.25 -12.11
#